data_AF-A0A8H8BZ00-F1
#
_entry.id   AF-A0A8H8BZ00-F1
#
_cell.length_a   1.000
_cell.length_b   1.000
_cell.length_c   1.000
_cell.angle_alpha   90.00
_cell.angle_beta   90.00
_cell.angle_gamma   90.00
#
_symmetry.space_group_name_H-M   'P 1'
#
loop_
_entity.id
_entity.type
_entity.pdbx_description
1 polymer ?
#
loop_
_entity_poly.entity_id
_entity_poly.type
_entity_poly.pdbx_seq_one_letter_code
_entity_poly.pdbx_strand_id
1 'polypeptide(L)'
;MVSLKVSGAVIITALLSQTLAHPGHDLTQEIAERNEFLQYSKRASNCDVALLKRGIDSKQHERRSRAIEQARAARGLPQKADLLRRDATDVSHLSSLDVSPTTSSVESIIFANSTCLLSPEGEEGPYYVKGEYIRSNITETEPGVLVTWDLQFIDINTCLPIENLTSDIWHCNATGVYAGVVATGNGDSTDETNIDKTFLRGLQTTDSDGVVQYTSIFPGYYSGRATHVHVETHLNGTVLPNGTYTGGSVAHIGQFFFDQDLITEINELSPYSENTNTITTNVEDRVVQGELENDSDPFLNYVLLGEKVEDGLFMWVTLYVDPSATYTSSPASELTADGGVAVSGGTSSGPSGGSGGGAGGNGTMPSGAAPSGAMPSGSVGGGANVTVSTSGIVSTTASSATSSVATSGASRKRALAFLF
;
A
#
# COMPACT_ATOMS: atom_id res chain seq x y z
N MET A 1 -19.67 69.84 42.28
CA MET A 1 -18.64 69.23 41.42
C MET A 1 -18.60 67.75 41.74
N VAL A 2 -19.25 66.93 40.91
CA VAL A 2 -19.27 65.46 41.04
C VAL A 2 -18.05 64.93 40.28
N SER A 3 -17.31 64.00 40.88
CA SER A 3 -16.08 63.45 40.31
C SER A 3 -15.96 61.94 40.56
N LEU A 4 -15.54 61.22 39.51
CA LEU A 4 -14.98 59.86 39.44
C LEU A 4 -15.95 58.68 39.72
N LYS A 5 -15.93 57.51 39.02
CA LYS A 5 -14.94 56.81 38.18
C LYS A 5 -15.63 55.68 37.37
N VAL A 6 -15.18 55.47 36.13
CA VAL A 6 -14.90 54.20 35.38
C VAL A 6 -15.96 53.07 35.36
N SER A 7 -16.42 52.71 34.14
CA SER A 7 -16.19 51.39 33.50
C SER A 7 -17.00 51.29 32.20
N GLY A 8 -16.33 51.28 31.04
CA GLY A 8 -16.94 50.96 29.76
C GLY A 8 -16.90 49.46 29.53
N ALA A 9 -18.08 48.83 29.38
CA ALA A 9 -18.20 47.46 28.90
C ALA A 9 -18.46 47.51 27.39
N VAL A 10 -17.46 47.13 26.59
CA VAL A 10 -17.64 46.75 25.19
C VAL A 10 -18.01 45.26 25.22
N ILE A 11 -19.27 44.95 24.93
CA ILE A 11 -19.71 43.58 24.71
C ILE A 11 -19.27 43.20 23.30
N ILE A 12 -18.16 42.47 23.19
CA ILE A 12 -17.78 41.75 21.97
C ILE A 12 -18.62 40.47 21.96
N THR A 13 -19.71 40.49 21.21
CA THR A 13 -20.47 39.27 20.91
C THR A 13 -19.64 38.44 19.94
N ALA A 14 -18.90 37.46 20.46
CA ALA A 14 -18.30 36.42 19.63
C ALA A 14 -19.43 35.64 18.95
N LEU A 15 -19.62 35.86 17.65
CA LEU A 15 -20.34 34.91 16.81
C LEU A 15 -19.51 33.62 16.81
N LEU A 16 -19.94 32.65 17.63
CA LEU A 16 -19.58 31.25 17.45
C LEU A 16 -20.13 30.83 16.08
N SER A 17 -19.25 30.77 15.09
CA SER A 17 -19.49 30.02 13.86
C SER A 17 -19.74 28.57 14.26
N GLN A 18 -21.00 28.17 14.27
CA GLN A 18 -21.37 26.77 14.42
C GLN A 18 -20.89 26.06 13.16
N THR A 19 -19.81 25.28 13.28
CA THR A 19 -19.50 24.22 12.33
C THR A 19 -20.67 23.26 12.34
N LEU A 20 -21.41 23.22 11.23
CA LEU A 20 -22.48 22.24 11.00
C LEU A 20 -21.83 20.85 10.92
N ALA A 21 -21.76 20.15 12.05
CA ALA A 21 -21.58 18.71 12.06
C ALA A 21 -22.82 18.09 11.40
N HIS A 22 -22.61 17.19 10.43
CA HIS A 22 -23.70 16.50 9.75
C HIS A 22 -24.56 15.70 10.74
N PRO A 23 -25.89 15.59 10.55
CA PRO A 23 -26.74 14.84 11.47
C PRO A 23 -26.47 13.33 11.32
N GLY A 24 -25.93 12.70 12.36
CA GLY A 24 -25.73 11.25 12.44
C GLY A 24 -24.31 10.76 12.76
N HIS A 25 -23.34 11.65 12.98
CA HIS A 25 -21.97 11.27 13.32
C HIS A 25 -21.84 10.91 14.82
N ASP A 26 -21.37 9.70 15.15
CA ASP A 26 -21.06 9.31 16.52
C ASP A 26 -19.69 9.83 16.93
N LEU A 27 -19.69 10.98 17.61
CA LEU A 27 -18.48 11.61 18.17
C LEU A 27 -17.68 10.67 19.09
N THR A 28 -18.31 9.63 19.65
CA THR A 28 -17.64 8.66 20.53
C THR A 28 -16.66 7.78 19.75
N GLN A 29 -17.03 7.38 18.53
CA GLN A 29 -16.19 6.58 17.65
C GLN A 29 -15.01 7.42 17.14
N GLU A 30 -15.27 8.63 16.66
CA GLU A 30 -14.24 9.58 16.21
C GLU A 30 -13.22 9.90 17.32
N ILE A 31 -13.68 10.08 18.57
CA ILE A 31 -12.80 10.29 19.73
C ILE A 31 -11.99 9.04 20.05
N ALA A 32 -12.55 7.84 19.88
CA ALA A 32 -11.84 6.58 20.13
C ALA A 32 -10.72 6.36 19.09
N GLU A 33 -11.04 6.50 17.80
CA GLU A 33 -10.09 6.42 16.68
C GLU A 33 -8.96 7.45 16.84
N ARG A 34 -9.31 8.69 17.18
CA ARG A 34 -8.32 9.74 17.46
C ARG A 34 -7.44 9.42 18.67
N ASN A 35 -8.00 8.88 19.75
CA ASN A 35 -7.22 8.51 20.93
C ASN A 35 -6.28 7.32 20.66
N GLU A 36 -6.72 6.36 19.86
CA GLU A 36 -5.92 5.23 19.41
C GLU A 36 -4.75 5.72 18.54
N PHE A 37 -5.03 6.60 17.58
CA PHE A 37 -4.00 7.24 16.78
C PHE A 37 -2.98 7.98 17.65
N LEU A 38 -3.42 8.82 18.61
CA LEU A 38 -2.48 9.56 19.47
C LEU A 38 -1.57 8.63 20.29
N GLN A 39 -2.09 7.48 20.73
CA GLN A 39 -1.26 6.46 21.40
C GLN A 39 -0.29 5.78 20.43
N TYR A 40 -0.73 5.51 19.21
CA TYR A 40 0.08 5.00 18.12
C TYR A 40 1.24 5.96 17.79
N SER A 41 0.92 7.23 17.52
CA SER A 41 1.88 8.31 17.28
C SER A 41 2.94 8.46 18.36
N LYS A 42 2.50 8.42 19.63
CA LYS A 42 3.41 8.46 20.76
C LYS A 42 4.34 7.24 20.81
N ARG A 43 3.89 6.05 20.43
CA ARG A 43 4.75 4.86 20.37
C ARG A 43 5.76 4.96 19.23
N ALA A 44 5.31 5.36 18.04
CA ALA A 44 6.17 5.55 16.87
C ALA A 44 7.29 6.58 17.09
N SER A 45 6.97 7.75 17.65
CA SER A 45 7.98 8.78 17.98
C SER A 45 9.04 8.29 18.97
N ASN A 46 8.72 7.33 19.85
CA ASN A 46 9.74 6.69 20.70
C ASN A 46 10.65 5.73 19.93
N CYS A 47 10.17 5.18 18.81
CA CYS A 47 10.97 4.30 17.97
C CYS A 47 12.08 5.04 17.23
N ASP A 48 11.88 6.29 16.83
CA ASP A 48 12.92 7.07 16.15
C ASP A 48 14.23 7.12 16.96
N VAL A 49 14.11 7.40 18.26
CA VAL A 49 15.26 7.43 19.19
C VAL A 49 15.90 6.05 19.32
N ALA A 50 15.09 4.98 19.34
CA ALA A 50 15.58 3.62 19.45
C ALA A 50 16.31 3.17 18.17
N LEU A 51 15.78 3.51 16.99
CA LEU A 51 16.38 3.20 15.68
C LEU A 51 17.76 3.85 15.55
N LEU A 52 17.86 5.14 15.87
CA LEU A 52 19.13 5.90 15.90
C LEU A 52 20.14 5.25 16.83
N LYS A 53 19.74 4.95 18.08
CA LYS A 53 20.63 4.35 19.07
C LYS A 53 21.13 2.96 18.66
N ARG A 54 20.34 2.22 17.88
CA ARG A 54 20.66 0.87 17.38
C ARG A 54 21.44 0.89 16.06
N GLY A 55 21.63 2.07 15.45
CA GLY A 55 22.28 2.23 14.15
C GLY A 55 21.48 1.61 12.99
N ILE A 56 20.17 1.44 13.16
CA ILE A 56 19.30 0.87 12.11
C ILE A 56 19.14 1.90 10.99
N ASP A 57 18.92 3.16 11.34
CA ASP A 57 18.92 4.33 10.45
C ASP A 57 20.16 4.38 9.54
N SER A 58 21.35 4.21 10.12
CA SER A 58 22.62 4.25 9.38
C SER A 58 22.73 3.08 8.40
N LYS A 59 22.34 1.88 8.82
CA LYS A 59 22.27 0.71 7.93
C LYS A 59 21.28 0.89 6.79
N GLN A 60 20.12 1.48 7.09
CA GLN A 60 19.10 1.77 6.09
C GLN A 60 19.57 2.81 5.07
N HIS A 61 20.27 3.84 5.54
CA HIS A 61 20.91 4.81 4.65
C HIS A 61 21.89 4.13 3.70
N GLU A 62 22.82 3.32 4.21
CA GLU A 62 23.77 2.58 3.37
C GLU A 62 23.07 1.62 2.39
N ARG A 63 22.01 0.95 2.84
CA ARG A 63 21.20 0.04 2.02
C ARG A 63 20.55 0.78 0.87
N ARG A 64 19.88 1.90 1.15
CA ARG A 64 19.23 2.74 0.14
C ARG A 64 20.26 3.33 -0.83
N SER A 65 21.42 3.78 -0.34
CA SER A 65 22.51 4.25 -1.21
C SER A 65 22.93 3.17 -2.21
N ARG A 66 23.16 1.94 -1.75
CA ARG A 66 23.47 0.80 -2.65
C ARG A 66 22.34 0.48 -3.62
N ALA A 67 21.09 0.54 -3.17
CA ALA A 67 19.92 0.28 -4.00
C ALA A 67 19.75 1.34 -5.10
N ILE A 68 20.00 2.61 -4.78
CA ILE A 68 20.02 3.70 -5.75
C ILE A 68 21.14 3.49 -6.78
N GLU A 69 22.36 3.16 -6.34
CA GLU A 69 23.47 2.85 -7.26
C GLU A 69 23.11 1.73 -8.24
N GLN A 70 22.47 0.66 -7.74
CA GLN A 70 21.99 -0.45 -8.53
C GLN A 70 20.88 -0.04 -9.51
N ALA A 71 19.90 0.75 -9.05
CA ALA A 71 18.80 1.24 -9.88
C ALA A 71 19.32 2.16 -11.01
N ARG A 72 20.29 3.02 -10.73
CA ARG A 72 20.98 3.85 -11.74
C ARG A 72 21.74 2.99 -12.73
N ALA A 73 22.52 2.01 -12.24
CA ALA A 73 23.31 1.12 -13.09
C ALA A 73 22.43 0.28 -14.02
N ALA A 74 21.31 -0.26 -13.52
CA ALA A 74 20.34 -1.00 -14.32
C ALA A 74 19.75 -0.18 -15.47
N ARG A 75 19.77 1.16 -15.36
CA ARG A 75 19.27 2.11 -16.36
C ARG A 75 20.37 2.75 -17.20
N GLY A 76 21.64 2.36 -17.01
CA GLY A 76 22.78 2.97 -17.70
C GLY A 76 23.03 4.43 -17.34
N LEU A 77 22.53 4.89 -16.18
CA LEU A 77 22.70 6.27 -15.71
C LEU A 77 24.07 6.45 -15.03
N PRO A 78 24.70 7.64 -15.12
CA PRO A 78 25.95 7.91 -14.39
C PRO A 78 25.70 7.81 -12.89
N GLN A 79 26.71 7.46 -12.08
CA GLN A 79 26.55 7.43 -10.62
C GLN A 79 26.64 8.85 -10.03
N LYS A 80 25.82 9.15 -9.03
CA LYS A 80 25.83 10.43 -8.26
C LYS A 80 26.21 10.12 -6.81
N ALA A 81 26.98 11.00 -6.17
CA ALA A 81 27.32 10.87 -4.75
C ALA A 81 26.19 11.46 -3.88
N ASP A 82 26.00 10.90 -2.68
CA ASP A 82 25.25 11.49 -1.55
C ASP A 82 23.81 11.96 -1.82
N LEU A 83 23.01 11.19 -2.57
CA LEU A 83 21.63 11.53 -2.92
C LEU A 83 20.59 11.49 -1.79
N LEU A 84 20.91 10.92 -0.63
CA LEU A 84 19.93 10.61 0.43
C LEU A 84 19.88 11.64 1.57
N ARG A 85 20.33 12.88 1.33
CA ARG A 85 20.45 13.89 2.38
C ARG A 85 19.34 14.95 2.21
N ARG A 86 18.38 15.01 3.14
CA ARG A 86 17.22 15.91 3.09
C ARG A 86 17.52 17.22 3.81
N ASP A 87 17.15 18.37 3.25
CA ASP A 87 17.17 19.63 4.00
C ASP A 87 16.03 19.62 5.04
N ALA A 88 16.34 19.90 6.30
CA ALA A 88 15.37 19.83 7.40
C ALA A 88 14.29 20.93 7.34
N THR A 89 14.39 21.88 6.39
CA THR A 89 13.42 22.96 6.17
C THR A 89 12.52 22.76 4.95
N ASP A 90 12.66 21.65 4.23
CA ASP A 90 11.91 21.44 2.99
C ASP A 90 10.52 20.83 3.24
N VAL A 91 9.50 21.53 2.74
CA VAL A 91 8.09 21.07 2.73
C VAL A 91 7.92 19.98 1.67
N SER A 92 8.85 19.88 0.70
CA SER A 92 8.92 18.77 -0.25
C SER A 92 9.63 17.55 0.35
N HIS A 93 9.18 16.37 -0.05
CA HIS A 93 9.81 15.07 0.19
C HIS A 93 10.91 14.72 -0.84
N LEU A 94 11.21 15.64 -1.76
CA LEU A 94 12.35 15.55 -2.68
C LEU A 94 13.67 15.77 -1.93
N SER A 95 14.63 14.86 -2.06
CA SER A 95 16.02 15.14 -1.70
C SER A 95 16.80 15.62 -2.93
N SER A 96 17.26 16.88 -2.89
CA SER A 96 17.92 17.57 -4.01
C SER A 96 19.37 18.01 -3.73
N LEU A 97 19.97 17.59 -2.61
CA LEU A 97 21.21 18.20 -2.09
C LEU A 97 22.52 17.55 -2.57
N ASP A 98 23.56 18.39 -2.71
CA ASP A 98 24.98 18.04 -2.82
C ASP A 98 25.71 18.66 -1.60
N VAL A 99 26.06 17.86 -0.58
CA VAL A 99 26.49 18.38 0.73
C VAL A 99 27.93 18.01 1.08
N SER A 100 28.72 18.99 1.54
CA SER A 100 30.11 18.77 1.99
C SER A 100 30.23 18.50 3.49
N PRO A 101 31.38 17.94 3.97
CA PRO A 101 31.62 17.62 5.37
C PRO A 101 31.61 18.79 6.37
N THR A 102 31.51 20.04 5.92
CA THR A 102 31.58 21.24 6.78
C THR A 102 30.24 21.91 7.04
N THR A 103 29.13 21.38 6.51
CA THR A 103 27.80 21.95 6.77
C THR A 103 27.43 21.75 8.26
N SER A 104 26.94 22.78 8.95
CA SER A 104 26.45 22.65 10.32
C SER A 104 25.14 21.87 10.36
N SER A 105 24.87 21.12 11.44
CA SER A 105 23.65 20.30 11.59
C SER A 105 23.53 19.15 10.60
N VAL A 106 24.68 18.62 10.13
CA VAL A 106 24.76 17.42 9.29
C VAL A 106 23.94 16.26 9.84
N GLU A 107 23.95 16.06 11.16
CA GLU A 107 23.21 14.96 11.79
C GLU A 107 21.69 15.15 11.62
N SER A 108 21.10 16.34 11.83
CA SER A 108 19.66 16.53 11.61
C SER A 108 19.23 16.48 10.13
N ILE A 109 20.18 16.59 9.20
CA ILE A 109 19.98 16.57 7.73
C ILE A 109 20.25 15.16 7.15
N ILE A 110 21.16 14.38 7.77
CA ILE A 110 21.39 12.96 7.48
C ILE A 110 20.30 12.09 8.11
N PHE A 111 19.76 12.51 9.26
CA PHE A 111 18.81 11.75 10.08
C PHE A 111 17.40 12.36 10.10
N ALA A 112 17.00 13.08 9.05
CA ALA A 112 15.59 13.34 8.79
C ALA A 112 14.92 11.99 8.47
N ASN A 113 14.61 11.22 9.52
CA ASN A 113 13.88 9.97 9.45
C ASN A 113 12.56 10.26 8.72
N SER A 114 12.44 9.73 7.50
CA SER A 114 11.21 9.66 6.73
C SER A 114 10.28 8.63 7.35
N THR A 115 9.80 8.92 8.55
CA THR A 115 8.90 8.08 9.32
C THR A 115 7.49 8.41 8.91
N CYS A 116 6.89 7.50 8.16
CA CYS A 116 5.48 7.57 7.82
C CYS A 116 4.70 6.92 8.94
N LEU A 117 3.97 7.77 9.66
CA LEU A 117 3.05 7.34 10.69
C LEU A 117 1.65 7.24 10.12
N LEU A 118 1.41 6.24 9.25
CA LEU A 118 0.05 5.99 8.80
C LEU A 118 -0.88 5.73 10.00
N SER A 119 -2.14 6.10 9.81
CA SER A 119 -3.21 5.69 10.72
C SER A 119 -3.19 4.15 10.88
N PRO A 120 -3.43 3.61 12.09
CA PRO A 120 -3.30 2.16 12.36
C PRO A 120 -4.06 1.28 11.36
N GLU A 121 -5.24 1.75 10.93
CA GLU A 121 -6.04 1.23 9.82
C GLU A 121 -6.43 2.41 8.92
N GLY A 122 -6.03 2.34 7.65
CA GLY A 122 -6.43 3.28 6.60
C GLY A 122 -7.44 2.67 5.63
N GLU A 123 -7.81 3.43 4.60
CA GLU A 123 -8.77 2.98 3.60
C GLU A 123 -8.16 1.93 2.64
N GLU A 124 -8.73 0.73 2.59
CA GLU A 124 -8.39 -0.31 1.61
C GLU A 124 -8.75 0.13 0.18
N GLY A 125 -9.92 0.74 0.01
CA GLY A 125 -10.45 1.12 -1.30
C GLY A 125 -11.07 -0.06 -2.08
N PRO A 126 -11.69 0.22 -3.23
CA PRO A 126 -12.59 -0.73 -3.89
C PRO A 126 -11.90 -1.74 -4.81
N TYR A 127 -10.56 -1.77 -4.84
CA TYR A 127 -9.79 -2.47 -5.87
C TYR A 127 -8.76 -3.46 -5.33
N TYR A 128 -8.89 -3.87 -4.06
CA TYR A 128 -8.05 -4.93 -3.50
C TYR A 128 -8.38 -6.28 -4.13
N VAL A 129 -7.32 -7.03 -4.49
CA VAL A 129 -7.41 -8.37 -5.06
C VAL A 129 -6.56 -9.29 -4.18
N LYS A 130 -7.18 -10.33 -3.62
CA LYS A 130 -6.45 -11.31 -2.80
C LYS A 130 -5.90 -12.44 -3.66
N GLY A 131 -4.85 -13.12 -3.17
CA GLY A 131 -4.29 -14.28 -3.86
C GLY A 131 -3.22 -13.95 -4.91
N GLU A 132 -2.67 -12.73 -4.87
CA GLU A 132 -1.71 -12.22 -5.85
C GLU A 132 -0.31 -12.87 -5.73
N TYR A 133 0.57 -12.55 -6.67
CA TYR A 133 1.90 -13.13 -6.80
C TYR A 133 2.95 -12.50 -5.87
N ILE A 134 3.87 -13.33 -5.36
CA ILE A 134 5.11 -12.89 -4.73
C ILE A 134 6.12 -12.54 -5.82
N ARG A 135 6.42 -11.25 -5.98
CA ARG A 135 7.33 -10.77 -7.03
C ARG A 135 7.85 -9.36 -6.75
N SER A 136 9.10 -9.11 -7.14
CA SER A 136 9.73 -7.80 -7.00
C SER A 136 9.41 -6.84 -8.16
N ASN A 137 9.30 -7.32 -9.39
CA ASN A 137 8.87 -6.50 -10.52
C ASN A 137 7.37 -6.72 -10.76
N ILE A 138 6.58 -5.66 -10.59
CA ILE A 138 5.12 -5.67 -10.75
C ILE A 138 4.67 -4.92 -12.01
N THR A 139 5.60 -4.34 -12.79
CA THR A 139 5.28 -3.49 -13.96
C THR A 139 4.51 -4.23 -15.06
N GLU A 140 4.86 -5.50 -15.30
CA GLU A 140 4.45 -6.25 -16.49
C GLU A 140 4.70 -5.45 -17.78
N THR A 141 3.65 -5.11 -18.53
CA THR A 141 3.73 -4.35 -19.79
C THR A 141 3.29 -2.90 -19.65
N GLU A 142 2.98 -2.43 -18.43
CA GLU A 142 2.43 -1.09 -18.24
C GLU A 142 3.49 -0.01 -18.52
N PRO A 143 3.21 0.94 -19.44
CA PRO A 143 4.09 2.06 -19.71
C PRO A 143 3.98 3.14 -18.61
N GLY A 144 5.09 3.78 -18.28
CA GLY A 144 5.11 4.89 -17.33
C GLY A 144 6.53 5.24 -16.85
N VAL A 145 6.60 6.22 -15.94
CA VAL A 145 7.83 6.60 -15.24
C VAL A 145 8.19 5.46 -14.29
N LEU A 146 9.28 4.76 -14.55
CA LEU A 146 9.67 3.60 -13.73
C LEU A 146 10.11 4.03 -12.32
N VAL A 147 9.64 3.31 -11.30
CA VAL A 147 9.91 3.57 -9.89
C VAL A 147 10.51 2.32 -9.21
N THR A 148 11.54 2.52 -8.41
CA THR A 148 12.03 1.53 -7.44
C THR A 148 11.54 1.93 -6.05
N TRP A 149 10.81 1.05 -5.39
CA TRP A 149 10.22 1.26 -4.06
C TRP A 149 11.03 0.52 -3.00
N ASP A 150 11.33 1.18 -1.89
CA ASP A 150 12.02 0.62 -0.71
C ASP A 150 11.16 0.88 0.53
N LEU A 151 10.38 -0.13 0.94
CA LEU A 151 9.45 0.00 2.06
C LEU A 151 10.04 -0.75 3.27
N GLN A 152 10.22 -0.04 4.37
CA GLN A 152 10.68 -0.62 5.63
C GLN A 152 9.53 -0.72 6.63
N PHE A 153 9.42 -1.84 7.33
CA PHE A 153 8.43 -2.10 8.35
C PHE A 153 9.08 -2.29 9.71
N ILE A 154 8.68 -1.47 10.69
CA ILE A 154 9.19 -1.48 12.05
C ILE A 154 8.05 -1.82 13.01
N ASP A 155 8.28 -2.77 13.92
CA ASP A 155 7.35 -3.08 15.00
C ASP A 155 7.26 -1.88 15.93
N ILE A 156 6.07 -1.29 16.03
CA ILE A 156 5.83 -0.10 16.83
C ILE A 156 6.00 -0.35 18.34
N ASN A 157 5.91 -1.61 18.79
CA ASN A 157 6.00 -1.97 20.19
C ASN A 157 7.45 -2.24 20.63
N THR A 158 8.30 -2.75 19.73
CA THR A 158 9.69 -3.12 20.04
C THR A 158 10.72 -2.20 19.38
N CYS A 159 10.30 -1.41 18.40
CA CYS A 159 11.12 -0.54 17.55
C CYS A 159 12.22 -1.32 16.82
N LEU A 160 11.93 -2.58 16.47
CA LEU A 160 12.81 -3.46 15.70
C LEU A 160 12.20 -3.70 14.32
N PRO A 161 13.02 -3.96 13.30
CA PRO A 161 12.48 -4.36 12.00
C PRO A 161 11.66 -5.65 12.09
N ILE A 162 10.57 -5.71 11.34
CA ILE A 162 9.71 -6.89 11.28
C ILE A 162 10.20 -7.79 10.16
N GLU A 163 10.77 -8.94 10.51
CA GLU A 163 11.15 -9.98 9.55
C GLU A 163 9.94 -10.87 9.23
N ASN A 164 9.87 -11.40 8.00
CA ASN A 164 8.83 -12.31 7.52
C ASN A 164 7.40 -11.72 7.50
N LEU A 165 7.26 -10.39 7.61
CA LEU A 165 6.05 -9.67 7.22
C LEU A 165 5.96 -9.63 5.69
N THR A 166 4.81 -9.98 5.14
CA THR A 166 4.55 -9.90 3.70
C THR A 166 3.79 -8.62 3.41
N SER A 167 4.42 -7.71 2.66
CA SER A 167 3.78 -6.52 2.10
C SER A 167 3.05 -6.92 0.83
N ASP A 168 1.84 -6.43 0.66
CA ASP A 168 1.03 -6.46 -0.56
C ASP A 168 0.81 -5.01 -1.00
N ILE A 169 1.21 -4.68 -2.22
CA ILE A 169 0.97 -3.35 -2.78
C ILE A 169 0.23 -3.44 -4.10
N TRP A 170 -0.66 -2.46 -4.33
CA TRP A 170 -1.33 -2.29 -5.60
C TRP A 170 -1.58 -0.82 -5.91
N HIS A 171 -1.58 -0.48 -7.20
CA HIS A 171 -1.96 0.84 -7.68
C HIS A 171 -2.51 0.78 -9.11
N CYS A 172 -3.15 1.86 -9.55
CA CYS A 172 -3.59 1.98 -10.94
C CYS A 172 -2.41 2.23 -11.89
N ASN A 173 -2.63 1.92 -13.16
CA ASN A 173 -1.74 2.36 -14.23
C ASN A 173 -1.83 3.87 -14.49
N ALA A 174 -1.04 4.37 -15.44
CA ALA A 174 -0.95 5.79 -15.76
C ALA A 174 -2.29 6.46 -16.11
N THR A 175 -3.27 5.71 -16.60
CA THR A 175 -4.60 6.20 -16.99
C THR A 175 -5.70 5.89 -15.96
N GLY A 176 -5.35 5.41 -14.77
CA GLY A 176 -6.28 5.22 -13.67
C GLY A 176 -7.01 3.88 -13.65
N VAL A 177 -6.48 2.85 -14.33
CA VAL A 177 -7.07 1.50 -14.37
C VAL A 177 -6.31 0.56 -13.43
N TYR A 178 -7.05 -0.14 -12.57
CA TYR A 178 -6.56 -1.23 -11.73
C TYR A 178 -6.75 -2.58 -12.45
N ALA A 179 -5.70 -3.39 -12.50
CA ALA A 179 -5.79 -4.77 -13.00
C ALA A 179 -6.69 -5.63 -12.10
N GLY A 180 -7.23 -6.75 -12.57
CA GLY A 180 -7.89 -7.74 -11.72
C GLY A 180 -9.27 -7.35 -11.19
N VAL A 181 -9.83 -6.22 -11.62
CA VAL A 181 -11.17 -5.77 -11.19
C VAL A 181 -11.97 -5.21 -12.37
N VAL A 182 -13.15 -5.75 -12.61
CA VAL A 182 -14.10 -5.23 -13.61
C VAL A 182 -15.23 -4.52 -12.85
N ALA A 183 -15.22 -3.18 -12.85
CA ALA A 183 -16.19 -2.38 -12.10
C ALA A 183 -16.44 -1.02 -12.75
N THR A 184 -17.63 -0.46 -12.53
CA THR A 184 -17.94 0.92 -12.89
C THR A 184 -16.95 1.86 -12.21
N GLY A 185 -16.31 2.74 -12.98
CA GLY A 185 -15.30 3.68 -12.48
C GLY A 185 -13.87 3.15 -12.55
N ASN A 186 -13.65 1.88 -12.89
CA ASN A 186 -12.32 1.31 -13.13
C ASN A 186 -12.07 1.12 -14.64
N GLY A 187 -11.61 2.17 -15.32
CA GLY A 187 -11.33 2.12 -16.75
C GLY A 187 -12.56 1.78 -17.62
N ASP A 188 -12.35 0.90 -18.61
CA ASP A 188 -13.42 0.36 -19.44
C ASP A 188 -14.08 -0.85 -18.75
N SER A 189 -15.24 -0.62 -18.11
CA SER A 189 -15.98 -1.68 -17.42
C SER A 189 -16.56 -2.75 -18.37
N THR A 190 -16.45 -2.58 -19.69
CA THR A 190 -16.85 -3.60 -20.68
C THR A 190 -15.69 -4.52 -21.05
N ASP A 191 -14.46 -4.21 -20.66
CA ASP A 191 -13.30 -5.10 -20.79
C ASP A 191 -13.32 -6.18 -19.70
N GLU A 192 -14.07 -7.25 -19.95
CA GLU A 192 -14.14 -8.41 -19.04
C GLU A 192 -12.78 -9.09 -18.87
N THR A 193 -11.84 -8.92 -19.81
CA THR A 193 -10.49 -9.53 -19.71
C THR A 193 -9.65 -8.88 -18.62
N ASN A 194 -10.03 -7.70 -18.12
CA ASN A 194 -9.31 -7.03 -17.04
C ASN A 194 -9.30 -7.87 -15.74
N ILE A 195 -10.29 -8.76 -15.54
CA ILE A 195 -10.35 -9.64 -14.36
C ILE A 195 -9.13 -10.55 -14.23
N ASP A 196 -8.52 -10.94 -15.36
CA ASP A 196 -7.36 -11.84 -15.40
C ASP A 196 -6.01 -11.10 -15.46
N LYS A 197 -6.02 -9.77 -15.52
CA LYS A 197 -4.80 -8.97 -15.53
C LYS A 197 -4.24 -8.82 -14.12
N THR A 198 -2.92 -8.78 -14.00
CA THR A 198 -2.24 -8.70 -12.69
C THR A 198 -1.27 -7.53 -12.59
N PHE A 199 -1.12 -6.69 -13.62
CA PHE A 199 -0.14 -5.60 -13.60
C PHE A 199 -0.27 -4.70 -12.36
N LEU A 200 0.86 -4.17 -11.90
CA LEU A 200 0.98 -3.17 -10.83
C LEU A 200 0.41 -3.65 -9.47
N ARG A 201 0.44 -4.97 -9.26
CA ARG A 201 0.10 -5.67 -8.02
C ARG A 201 1.21 -6.62 -7.65
N GLY A 202 1.50 -6.78 -6.37
CA GLY A 202 2.39 -7.85 -5.96
C GLY A 202 2.76 -7.81 -4.50
N LEU A 203 3.20 -8.96 -4.03
CA LEU A 203 3.64 -9.17 -2.67
C LEU A 203 5.15 -9.39 -2.59
N GLN A 204 5.75 -8.95 -1.50
CA GLN A 204 7.12 -9.26 -1.12
C GLN A 204 7.21 -9.51 0.38
N THR A 205 8.07 -10.44 0.77
CA THR A 205 8.34 -10.72 2.19
C THR A 205 9.57 -9.95 2.63
N THR A 206 9.46 -9.26 3.76
CA THR A 206 10.52 -8.51 4.41
C THR A 206 11.71 -9.39 4.79
N ASP A 207 12.91 -8.85 4.60
CA ASP A 207 14.14 -9.47 5.08
C ASP A 207 14.44 -9.12 6.56
N SER A 208 15.64 -9.47 7.03
CA SER A 208 16.07 -9.24 8.41
C SER A 208 16.17 -7.77 8.81
N ASP A 209 16.22 -6.84 7.85
CA ASP A 209 16.18 -5.39 8.11
C ASP A 209 14.76 -4.83 8.00
N GLY A 210 13.76 -5.71 7.85
CA GLY A 210 12.34 -5.37 7.73
C GLY A 210 12.00 -4.68 6.41
N VAL A 211 12.77 -4.92 5.34
CA VAL A 211 12.63 -4.18 4.08
C VAL A 211 12.14 -5.08 2.96
N VAL A 212 11.26 -4.54 2.12
CA VAL A 212 10.93 -5.06 0.79
C VAL A 212 11.31 -4.06 -0.28
N GLN A 213 11.58 -4.57 -1.48
CA GLN A 213 11.80 -3.73 -2.66
C GLN A 213 10.94 -4.18 -3.83
N TYR A 214 10.37 -3.20 -4.53
CA TYR A 214 9.58 -3.38 -5.74
C TYR A 214 10.11 -2.55 -6.90
N THR A 215 9.87 -2.99 -8.12
CA THR A 215 9.98 -2.20 -9.36
C THR A 215 8.61 -2.09 -9.99
N SER A 216 8.16 -0.86 -10.24
CA SER A 216 6.86 -0.56 -10.85
C SER A 216 6.97 0.68 -11.76
N ILE A 217 5.84 1.28 -12.12
CA ILE A 217 5.74 2.66 -12.62
C ILE A 217 5.14 3.58 -11.54
N PHE A 218 5.28 4.89 -11.71
CA PHE A 218 4.56 5.88 -10.92
C PHE A 218 3.05 5.74 -11.20
N PRO A 219 2.19 5.71 -10.18
CA PRO A 219 0.76 5.52 -10.36
C PRO A 219 0.11 6.68 -11.11
N GLY A 220 -0.93 6.38 -11.89
CA GLY A 220 -1.84 7.42 -12.38
C GLY A 220 -2.85 7.83 -11.30
N TYR A 221 -3.97 8.39 -11.74
CA TYR A 221 -5.08 8.75 -10.87
C TYR A 221 -6.42 8.33 -11.48
N TYR A 222 -7.41 8.10 -10.62
CA TYR A 222 -8.80 7.89 -11.00
C TYR A 222 -9.69 8.91 -10.32
N SER A 223 -10.90 9.09 -10.84
CA SER A 223 -11.78 10.18 -10.40
C SER A 223 -12.11 10.10 -8.90
N GLY A 224 -11.96 11.22 -8.20
CA GLY A 224 -12.35 11.39 -6.80
C GLY A 224 -11.27 11.04 -5.78
N ARG A 225 -10.05 10.68 -6.22
CA ARG A 225 -8.93 10.37 -5.34
C ARG A 225 -7.61 11.01 -5.83
N ALA A 226 -6.76 11.42 -4.90
CA ALA A 226 -5.37 11.81 -5.18
C ALA A 226 -4.56 10.62 -5.71
N THR A 227 -3.41 10.88 -6.34
CA THR A 227 -2.49 9.81 -6.78
C THR A 227 -1.92 9.07 -5.56
N HIS A 228 -2.04 7.74 -5.53
CA HIS A 228 -1.65 6.93 -4.38
C HIS A 228 -1.24 5.51 -4.78
N VAL A 229 -0.57 4.83 -3.85
CA VAL A 229 -0.34 3.38 -3.86
C VAL A 229 -0.88 2.80 -2.56
N HIS A 230 -1.56 1.67 -2.65
CA HIS A 230 -2.08 0.98 -1.47
C HIS A 230 -1.03 0.04 -0.88
N VAL A 231 -1.17 -0.22 0.41
CA VAL A 231 -0.41 -1.23 1.13
C VAL A 231 -1.32 -2.01 2.07
N GLU A 232 -1.21 -3.33 2.02
CA GLU A 232 -1.68 -4.23 3.05
C GLU A 232 -0.50 -5.06 3.56
N THR A 233 -0.47 -5.37 4.86
CA THR A 233 0.60 -6.20 5.42
C THR A 233 0.02 -7.44 6.08
N HIS A 234 0.66 -8.57 5.81
CA HIS A 234 0.25 -9.88 6.30
C HIS A 234 1.35 -10.51 7.15
N LEU A 235 0.93 -11.15 8.23
CA LEU A 235 1.77 -12.03 9.04
C LEU A 235 1.25 -13.46 8.96
N ASN A 236 2.15 -14.44 9.04
CA ASN A 236 1.82 -15.86 9.14
C ASN A 236 1.00 -16.43 7.96
N GLY A 237 1.09 -15.86 6.77
CA GLY A 237 0.53 -16.48 5.56
C GLY A 237 1.52 -17.44 4.90
N THR A 238 1.14 -17.95 3.73
CA THR A 238 1.87 -19.01 3.04
C THR A 238 2.04 -18.65 1.57
N VAL A 239 3.29 -18.73 1.09
CA VAL A 239 3.59 -18.72 -0.34
C VAL A 239 3.30 -20.12 -0.91
N LEU A 240 2.42 -20.17 -1.90
CA LEU A 240 2.01 -21.38 -2.59
C LEU A 240 3.03 -21.77 -3.68
N PRO A 241 3.07 -23.06 -4.12
CA PRO A 241 4.03 -23.52 -5.12
C PRO A 241 3.94 -22.82 -6.49
N ASN A 242 2.80 -22.23 -6.81
CA ASN A 242 2.58 -21.43 -8.02
C ASN A 242 3.05 -19.97 -7.87
N GLY A 243 3.65 -19.61 -6.73
CA GLY A 243 4.15 -18.26 -6.45
C GLY A 243 3.09 -17.26 -5.98
N THR A 244 1.85 -17.69 -5.71
CA THR A 244 0.83 -16.83 -5.11
C THR A 244 0.84 -16.91 -3.58
N TYR A 245 0.18 -15.96 -2.91
CA TYR A 245 0.10 -15.89 -1.46
C TYR A 245 -1.29 -16.22 -0.92
N THR A 246 -1.40 -16.86 0.25
CA THR A 246 -2.68 -17.14 0.90
C THR A 246 -2.60 -17.15 2.42
N GLY A 247 -3.74 -16.88 3.07
CA GLY A 247 -3.88 -16.90 4.52
C GLY A 247 -3.18 -15.72 5.21
N GLY A 248 -2.84 -15.93 6.48
CA GLY A 248 -2.25 -14.90 7.34
C GLY A 248 -3.27 -13.98 8.02
N SER A 249 -2.77 -13.14 8.92
CA SER A 249 -3.50 -12.06 9.58
C SER A 249 -3.05 -10.71 9.03
N VAL A 250 -4.00 -9.80 8.82
CA VAL A 250 -3.71 -8.45 8.31
C VAL A 250 -3.29 -7.55 9.46
N ALA A 251 -2.05 -7.06 9.43
CA ALA A 251 -1.48 -6.24 10.50
C ALA A 251 -1.57 -4.74 10.23
N HIS A 252 -1.81 -4.35 8.98
CA HIS A 252 -1.97 -2.96 8.58
C HIS A 252 -2.61 -2.88 7.19
N ILE A 253 -3.46 -1.88 7.00
CA ILE A 253 -4.04 -1.46 5.71
C ILE A 253 -3.81 0.04 5.61
N GLY A 254 -3.36 0.54 4.46
CA GLY A 254 -3.10 1.96 4.29
C GLY A 254 -2.81 2.37 2.86
N GLN A 255 -2.45 3.64 2.69
CA GLN A 255 -2.10 4.23 1.41
C GLN A 255 -0.92 5.17 1.59
N PHE A 256 -0.03 5.17 0.61
CA PHE A 256 1.02 6.17 0.49
C PHE A 256 0.68 7.16 -0.62
N PHE A 257 1.01 8.43 -0.38
CA PHE A 257 0.79 9.54 -1.32
C PHE A 257 2.12 10.13 -1.78
N PHE A 258 2.03 11.10 -2.69
CA PHE A 258 3.19 11.74 -3.31
C PHE A 258 3.06 13.26 -3.23
N ASP A 259 4.18 13.96 -3.28
CA ASP A 259 4.20 15.42 -3.38
C ASP A 259 3.36 15.89 -4.57
N GLN A 260 2.57 16.95 -4.35
CA GLN A 260 1.68 17.47 -5.38
C GLN A 260 2.46 17.98 -6.61
N ASP A 261 3.63 18.57 -6.41
CA ASP A 261 4.49 19.05 -7.50
C ASP A 261 5.02 17.89 -8.36
N LEU A 262 5.39 16.76 -7.74
CA LEU A 262 5.82 15.55 -8.46
C LEU A 262 4.66 14.96 -9.28
N ILE A 263 3.45 14.90 -8.70
CA ILE A 263 2.24 14.46 -9.40
C ILE A 263 1.99 15.34 -10.62
N THR A 264 2.08 16.66 -10.45
CA THR A 264 1.89 17.63 -11.54
C THR A 264 2.93 17.43 -12.65
N GLU A 265 4.22 17.29 -12.32
CA GLU A 265 5.28 17.07 -13.31
C GLU A 265 5.07 15.77 -14.10
N ILE A 266 4.75 14.66 -13.43
CA ILE A 266 4.57 13.36 -14.10
C ILE A 266 3.33 13.34 -14.99
N ASN A 267 2.25 14.01 -14.59
CA ASN A 267 1.01 14.06 -15.36
C ASN A 267 1.16 14.79 -16.71
N GLU A 268 2.23 15.57 -16.91
CA GLU A 268 2.54 16.19 -18.20
C GLU A 268 3.15 15.22 -19.23
N LEU A 269 3.60 14.04 -18.79
CA LEU A 269 4.29 13.06 -19.62
C LEU A 269 3.34 12.05 -20.26
N SER A 270 3.65 11.56 -21.46
CA SER A 270 2.99 10.34 -21.96
C SER A 270 3.46 9.12 -21.17
N PRO A 271 2.57 8.17 -20.82
CA PRO A 271 1.14 8.12 -21.16
C PRO A 271 0.20 8.81 -20.14
N TYR A 272 0.71 9.39 -19.06
CA TYR A 272 -0.10 10.04 -18.02
C TYR A 272 -0.97 11.18 -18.58
N SER A 273 -0.45 11.94 -19.55
CA SER A 273 -1.16 13.01 -20.24
C SER A 273 -2.39 12.53 -21.04
N GLU A 274 -2.55 11.22 -21.23
CA GLU A 274 -3.71 10.60 -21.89
C GLU A 274 -4.85 10.27 -20.91
N ASN A 275 -4.62 10.42 -19.60
CA ASN A 275 -5.62 10.20 -18.58
C ASN A 275 -6.72 11.28 -18.64
N THR A 276 -7.96 10.86 -18.89
CA THR A 276 -9.12 11.76 -19.03
C THR A 276 -9.96 11.87 -17.77
N ASN A 277 -9.56 11.21 -16.68
CA ASN A 277 -10.22 11.34 -15.39
C ASN A 277 -10.12 12.78 -14.86
N THR A 278 -11.04 13.16 -13.99
CA THR A 278 -10.96 14.42 -13.25
C THR A 278 -9.91 14.29 -12.15
N ILE A 279 -8.91 15.17 -12.16
CA ILE A 279 -7.88 15.22 -11.12
C ILE A 279 -8.51 15.63 -9.79
N THR A 280 -8.14 14.94 -8.72
CA THR A 280 -8.36 15.35 -7.34
C THR A 280 -6.99 15.61 -6.73
N THR A 281 -6.76 16.84 -6.25
CA THR A 281 -5.46 17.19 -5.65
C THR A 281 -5.33 16.65 -4.23
N ASN A 282 -4.11 16.59 -3.70
CA ASN A 282 -3.88 16.18 -2.30
C ASN A 282 -4.68 17.01 -1.28
N VAL A 283 -4.87 18.31 -1.54
CA VAL A 283 -5.65 19.20 -0.65
C VAL A 283 -7.16 18.96 -0.74
N GLU A 284 -7.64 18.33 -1.82
CA GLU A 284 -9.05 18.00 -2.03
C GLU A 284 -9.37 16.54 -1.67
N ASP A 285 -8.38 15.66 -1.58
CA ASP A 285 -8.57 14.24 -1.29
C ASP A 285 -8.84 14.00 0.20
N ARG A 286 -10.00 13.40 0.49
CA ARG A 286 -10.45 13.12 1.85
C ARG A 286 -9.55 12.16 2.65
N VAL A 287 -8.86 11.21 2.00
CA VAL A 287 -7.95 10.27 2.68
C VAL A 287 -6.68 10.99 3.05
N VAL A 288 -6.13 11.80 2.13
CA VAL A 288 -4.97 12.63 2.42
C VAL A 288 -5.27 13.55 3.60
N GLN A 289 -6.43 14.24 3.58
CA GLN A 289 -6.82 15.10 4.70
C GLN A 289 -7.01 14.31 6.01
N GLY A 290 -7.61 13.12 5.96
CA GLY A 290 -7.79 12.26 7.13
C GLY A 290 -6.47 11.82 7.75
N GLU A 291 -5.47 11.46 6.94
CA GLU A 291 -4.13 11.13 7.44
C GLU A 291 -3.46 12.38 8.05
N LEU A 292 -3.53 13.53 7.38
CA LEU A 292 -2.89 14.76 7.87
C LEU A 292 -3.50 15.30 9.17
N GLU A 293 -4.81 15.16 9.38
CA GLU A 293 -5.48 15.55 10.62
C GLU A 293 -4.97 14.77 11.84
N ASN A 294 -4.40 13.60 11.59
CA ASN A 294 -3.82 12.77 12.62
C ASN A 294 -2.36 13.14 12.95
N ASP A 295 -1.71 14.12 12.31
CA ASP A 295 -0.26 14.39 12.47
C ASP A 295 0.59 13.23 11.88
N SER A 296 0.04 12.54 10.87
CA SER A 296 0.75 11.62 9.98
C SER A 296 1.49 12.37 8.89
N ASP A 297 2.54 11.76 8.37
CA ASP A 297 3.17 12.11 7.10
C ASP A 297 3.02 10.91 6.15
N PRO A 298 1.96 10.85 5.33
CA PRO A 298 1.67 9.69 4.49
C PRO A 298 2.41 9.75 3.14
N PHE A 299 3.36 10.67 2.97
CA PHE A 299 4.05 10.91 1.71
C PHE A 299 5.35 10.10 1.60
N LEU A 300 5.57 9.50 0.42
CA LEU A 300 6.82 8.82 0.12
C LEU A 300 7.95 9.83 -0.11
N ASN A 301 9.12 9.50 0.43
CA ASN A 301 10.34 10.24 0.15
C ASN A 301 10.92 9.74 -1.17
N TYR A 302 11.56 10.63 -1.92
CA TYR A 302 12.05 10.26 -3.24
C TYR A 302 13.29 11.03 -3.69
N VAL A 303 14.02 10.40 -4.61
CA VAL A 303 15.08 11.00 -5.40
C VAL A 303 14.89 10.68 -6.87
N LEU A 304 15.32 11.61 -7.72
CA LEU A 304 15.46 11.34 -9.15
C LEU A 304 16.66 10.41 -9.39
N LEU A 305 16.46 9.34 -10.15
CA LEU A 305 17.55 8.47 -10.60
C LEU A 305 18.41 9.15 -11.67
N GLY A 306 17.92 10.20 -12.34
CA GLY A 306 18.68 10.95 -13.34
C GLY A 306 18.64 12.46 -13.13
N GLU A 307 18.42 13.20 -14.21
CA GLU A 307 18.25 14.65 -14.21
C GLU A 307 16.76 15.03 -14.23
N LYS A 308 15.89 14.11 -14.68
CA LYS A 308 14.45 14.32 -14.81
C LYS A 308 13.67 13.12 -14.30
N VAL A 309 12.37 13.28 -14.10
CA VAL A 309 11.48 12.20 -13.66
C VAL A 309 11.45 11.01 -14.63
N GLU A 310 11.62 11.22 -15.94
CA GLU A 310 11.64 10.15 -16.96
C GLU A 310 12.81 9.17 -16.80
N ASP A 311 13.91 9.63 -16.20
CA ASP A 311 15.05 8.76 -15.89
C ASP A 311 14.73 7.76 -14.77
N GLY A 312 13.63 7.99 -14.04
CA GLY A 312 13.08 7.15 -13.00
C GLY A 312 13.24 7.70 -11.60
N LEU A 313 12.54 7.08 -10.67
CA LEU A 313 12.47 7.49 -9.27
C LEU A 313 12.91 6.36 -8.36
N PHE A 314 13.60 6.69 -7.29
CA PHE A 314 13.77 5.81 -6.15
C PHE A 314 12.98 6.40 -4.99
N MET A 315 12.04 5.62 -4.47
CA MET A 315 11.10 6.04 -3.44
C MET A 315 11.23 5.18 -2.21
N TRP A 316 11.13 5.77 -1.03
CA TRP A 316 11.22 5.03 0.22
C TRP A 316 10.32 5.60 1.30
N VAL A 317 10.02 4.72 2.24
CA VAL A 317 9.26 5.06 3.45
C VAL A 317 9.60 4.07 4.55
N THR A 318 9.53 4.53 5.79
CA THR A 318 9.54 3.64 6.96
C THR A 318 8.15 3.69 7.60
N LEU A 319 7.46 2.55 7.58
CA LEU A 319 6.15 2.35 8.17
C LEU A 319 6.27 1.66 9.53
N TYR A 320 5.64 2.23 10.54
CA TYR A 320 5.42 1.55 11.81
C TYR A 320 4.19 0.66 11.69
N VAL A 321 4.28 -0.57 12.20
CA VAL A 321 3.18 -1.56 12.20
C VAL A 321 3.04 -2.15 13.60
N ASP A 322 1.80 -2.33 14.05
CA ASP A 322 1.52 -3.14 15.24
C ASP A 322 1.30 -4.60 14.83
N PRO A 323 2.30 -5.50 14.98
CA PRO A 323 2.16 -6.89 14.54
C PRO A 323 1.13 -7.69 15.35
N SER A 324 0.58 -7.11 16.43
CA SER A 324 -0.49 -7.71 17.22
C SER A 324 -1.89 -7.29 16.75
N ALA A 325 -1.99 -6.30 15.85
CA ALA A 325 -3.25 -5.89 15.26
C ALA A 325 -3.78 -6.97 14.30
N THR A 326 -5.10 -6.98 14.10
CA THR A 326 -5.75 -7.86 13.13
C THR A 326 -6.93 -7.12 12.52
N TYR A 327 -6.77 -6.72 11.26
CA TYR A 327 -7.78 -6.04 10.45
C TYR A 327 -8.49 -7.01 9.51
N THR A 328 -9.59 -6.56 8.91
CA THR A 328 -10.39 -7.35 7.97
C THR A 328 -10.42 -6.67 6.61
N SER A 329 -9.85 -7.34 5.61
CA SER A 329 -9.89 -6.90 4.22
C SER A 329 -11.19 -7.31 3.53
N SER A 330 -11.65 -6.51 2.58
CA SER A 330 -12.89 -6.72 1.83
C SER A 330 -12.58 -6.75 0.33
N PRO A 331 -11.91 -7.81 -0.17
CA PRO A 331 -11.42 -7.87 -1.54
C PRO A 331 -12.56 -7.77 -2.56
N ALA A 332 -12.29 -7.03 -3.63
CA ALA A 332 -13.17 -6.94 -4.79
C ALA A 332 -13.11 -8.19 -5.66
N SER A 333 -11.94 -8.83 -5.74
CA SER A 333 -11.71 -10.03 -6.55
C SER A 333 -10.63 -10.92 -5.92
N GLU A 334 -10.50 -12.13 -6.42
CA GLU A 334 -9.51 -13.11 -6.01
C GLU A 334 -8.82 -13.69 -7.24
N LEU A 335 -7.49 -13.69 -7.24
CA LEU A 335 -6.71 -14.42 -8.22
C LEU A 335 -6.65 -15.90 -7.82
N THR A 336 -7.26 -16.76 -8.63
CA THR A 336 -7.28 -18.21 -8.42
C THR A 336 -6.36 -18.91 -9.42
N ALA A 337 -6.21 -20.23 -9.27
CA ALA A 337 -5.50 -21.05 -10.25
C ALA A 337 -6.14 -21.03 -11.65
N ASP A 338 -7.43 -20.72 -11.74
CA ASP A 338 -8.20 -20.70 -12.99
C ASP A 338 -8.40 -19.27 -13.55
N GLY A 339 -7.75 -18.26 -12.95
CA GLY A 339 -7.91 -16.84 -13.30
C GLY A 339 -8.56 -16.01 -12.21
N GLY A 340 -8.87 -14.75 -12.53
CA GLY A 340 -9.49 -13.81 -11.60
C GLY A 340 -10.98 -14.07 -11.43
N VAL A 341 -11.46 -14.00 -10.20
CA VAL A 341 -12.87 -14.23 -9.84
C VAL A 341 -13.37 -13.07 -8.98
N ALA A 342 -14.48 -12.45 -9.36
CA ALA A 342 -15.11 -11.41 -8.55
C ALA A 342 -15.64 -11.98 -7.23
N VAL A 343 -15.41 -11.27 -6.13
CA VAL A 343 -15.89 -11.67 -4.80
C VAL A 343 -17.28 -11.07 -4.57
N SER A 344 -18.26 -11.93 -4.26
CA SER A 344 -19.63 -11.48 -3.98
C SER A 344 -19.70 -10.61 -2.72
N GLY A 345 -20.20 -9.39 -2.86
CA GLY A 345 -20.26 -8.42 -1.75
C GLY A 345 -18.92 -7.74 -1.44
N GLY A 346 -17.92 -7.89 -2.31
CA GLY A 346 -16.67 -7.13 -2.25
C GLY A 346 -16.89 -5.64 -2.49
N THR A 347 -15.89 -4.83 -2.13
CA THR A 347 -15.95 -3.35 -2.16
C THR A 347 -16.17 -2.73 -3.54
N SER A 348 -16.06 -3.50 -4.62
CA SER A 348 -16.33 -3.07 -6.01
C SER A 348 -17.80 -3.10 -6.43
N SER A 349 -18.72 -3.67 -5.64
CA SER A 349 -20.14 -3.72 -5.99
C SER A 349 -20.86 -2.39 -5.73
N GLY A 350 -20.65 -1.40 -6.60
CA GLY A 350 -21.56 -0.27 -6.77
C GLY A 350 -22.90 -0.72 -7.38
N PRO A 351 -24.01 -0.01 -7.14
CA PRO A 351 -25.36 -0.57 -7.24
C PRO A 351 -25.71 -0.96 -8.67
N SER A 352 -26.07 -2.24 -8.85
CA SER A 352 -26.70 -2.74 -10.06
C SER A 352 -27.94 -1.90 -10.37
N GLY A 353 -27.94 -1.24 -11.53
CA GLY A 353 -29.09 -0.48 -12.04
C GLY A 353 -30.31 -1.36 -12.21
N GLY A 354 -31.26 -1.25 -11.28
CA GLY A 354 -32.64 -1.68 -11.44
C GLY A 354 -33.51 -0.48 -11.79
N SER A 355 -33.87 -0.37 -13.06
CA SER A 355 -34.89 0.56 -13.56
C SER A 355 -36.21 0.43 -12.79
N GLY A 356 -36.69 1.54 -12.22
CA GLY A 356 -38.03 1.63 -11.63
C GLY A 356 -38.33 3.05 -11.16
N GLY A 357 -38.79 3.91 -12.07
CA GLY A 357 -39.29 5.22 -11.72
C GLY A 357 -40.54 5.12 -10.83
N GLY A 358 -40.62 5.96 -9.80
CA GLY A 358 -41.81 6.06 -8.95
C GLY A 358 -41.69 7.21 -7.97
N ALA A 359 -42.45 8.28 -8.21
CA ALA A 359 -42.55 9.46 -7.39
C ALA A 359 -43.04 9.16 -5.96
N GLY A 360 -42.78 10.12 -5.06
CA GLY A 360 -43.04 10.04 -3.63
C GLY A 360 -44.44 9.61 -3.20
N GLY A 361 -44.52 9.09 -1.97
CA GLY A 361 -45.77 8.71 -1.34
C GLY A 361 -45.57 8.25 0.09
N ASN A 362 -46.14 9.03 1.01
CA ASN A 362 -46.24 8.81 2.45
C ASN A 362 -47.19 7.63 2.79
N GLY A 363 -46.84 6.82 3.80
CA GLY A 363 -47.81 6.15 4.67
C GLY A 363 -48.25 4.71 4.36
N THR A 364 -48.31 3.92 5.44
CA THR A 364 -49.06 2.66 5.68
C THR A 364 -48.52 1.33 5.14
N MET A 365 -48.18 0.43 6.08
CA MET A 365 -48.03 -1.02 5.89
C MET A 365 -49.38 -1.71 5.62
N PRO A 366 -49.38 -2.80 4.83
CA PRO A 366 -50.35 -3.88 5.01
C PRO A 366 -49.70 -5.26 5.22
N SER A 367 -50.34 -6.02 6.10
CA SER A 367 -50.12 -7.43 6.44
C SER A 367 -50.42 -8.39 5.28
N GLY A 368 -49.66 -9.49 5.17
CA GLY A 368 -49.99 -10.62 4.29
C GLY A 368 -49.17 -11.88 4.59
N ALA A 369 -49.85 -13.01 4.75
CA ALA A 369 -49.36 -14.28 5.27
C ALA A 369 -48.52 -15.14 4.29
N ALA A 370 -47.73 -16.05 4.85
CA ALA A 370 -46.92 -17.05 4.12
C ALA A 370 -47.76 -18.27 3.66
N PRO A 371 -47.46 -18.88 2.50
CA PRO A 371 -47.96 -20.20 2.16
C PRO A 371 -46.92 -21.30 2.41
N SER A 372 -47.35 -22.28 3.19
CA SER A 372 -46.74 -23.60 3.42
C SER A 372 -47.01 -24.56 2.25
N GLY A 373 -46.00 -25.29 1.78
CA GLY A 373 -46.13 -26.40 0.83
C GLY A 373 -45.33 -27.62 1.28
N ALA A 374 -46.00 -28.77 1.35
CA ALA A 374 -45.57 -30.00 2.04
C ALA A 374 -44.66 -30.93 1.21
N MET A 375 -43.88 -31.74 1.93
CA MET A 375 -43.19 -32.94 1.41
C MET A 375 -44.15 -34.10 1.12
N PRO A 376 -43.80 -35.01 0.19
CA PRO A 376 -44.28 -36.38 0.21
C PRO A 376 -43.17 -37.39 0.57
N SER A 377 -43.53 -38.34 1.43
CA SER A 377 -42.80 -39.54 1.85
C SER A 377 -43.32 -40.81 1.18
N GLY A 378 -42.46 -41.82 0.99
CA GLY A 378 -42.80 -43.24 0.75
C GLY A 378 -41.74 -43.91 -0.15
N SER A 379 -40.81 -44.77 0.30
CA SER A 379 -40.84 -46.09 0.98
C SER A 379 -40.32 -47.22 0.05
N VAL A 380 -39.07 -47.63 0.31
CA VAL A 380 -38.46 -48.98 0.36
C VAL A 380 -39.00 -50.12 -0.53
N GLY A 381 -38.08 -50.78 -1.25
CA GLY A 381 -38.09 -52.24 -1.41
C GLY A 381 -37.33 -52.84 -2.61
N GLY A 382 -36.29 -53.64 -2.32
CA GLY A 382 -35.91 -54.83 -3.13
C GLY A 382 -34.58 -54.77 -3.88
N GLY A 383 -33.57 -55.48 -3.38
CA GLY A 383 -32.28 -55.65 -4.03
C GLY A 383 -32.19 -56.86 -4.98
N ALA A 384 -31.12 -56.89 -5.78
CA ALA A 384 -30.49 -58.11 -6.29
C ALA A 384 -29.05 -57.83 -6.77
N ASN A 385 -28.15 -58.74 -6.37
CA ASN A 385 -26.73 -58.91 -6.71
C ASN A 385 -26.34 -58.72 -8.18
N VAL A 386 -25.08 -58.28 -8.42
CA VAL A 386 -23.95 -59.02 -9.08
C VAL A 386 -22.65 -58.23 -8.78
N THR A 387 -21.80 -58.66 -7.85
CA THR A 387 -20.52 -59.43 -7.99
C THR A 387 -19.47 -58.92 -9.01
N VAL A 388 -18.48 -58.21 -8.47
CA VAL A 388 -17.01 -58.37 -8.57
C VAL A 388 -16.37 -58.79 -9.91
N SER A 389 -15.41 -57.96 -10.38
CA SER A 389 -14.06 -58.44 -10.69
C SER A 389 -13.01 -57.36 -10.43
N THR A 390 -12.00 -57.79 -9.68
CA THR A 390 -10.86 -57.07 -9.13
C THR A 390 -9.61 -57.22 -10.02
N SER A 391 -8.61 -56.39 -9.70
CA SER A 391 -7.15 -56.60 -9.90
C SER A 391 -6.55 -55.88 -11.12
N GLY A 392 -5.42 -55.17 -11.03
CA GLY A 392 -4.49 -55.02 -9.92
C GLY A 392 -3.46 -53.89 -10.11
N ILE A 393 -3.14 -53.24 -8.98
CA ILE A 393 -1.83 -52.95 -8.38
C ILE A 393 -0.54 -52.94 -9.27
N VAL A 394 0.04 -51.72 -9.33
CA VAL A 394 1.46 -51.31 -9.08
C VAL A 394 2.58 -51.62 -10.10
N SER A 395 3.20 -50.56 -10.64
CA SER A 395 4.62 -50.28 -10.33
C SER A 395 5.09 -48.87 -10.71
N THR A 396 5.86 -48.34 -9.76
CA THR A 396 6.68 -47.13 -9.72
C THR A 396 7.78 -47.10 -10.77
N THR A 397 8.12 -45.90 -11.27
CA THR A 397 9.52 -45.54 -11.58
C THR A 397 9.75 -44.07 -11.26
N ALA A 398 10.60 -43.82 -10.27
CA ALA A 398 11.26 -42.55 -10.04
C ALA A 398 12.47 -42.44 -10.99
N SER A 399 12.74 -41.25 -11.52
CA SER A 399 14.00 -40.94 -12.20
C SER A 399 14.61 -39.71 -11.55
N SER A 400 15.68 -39.97 -10.79
CA SER A 400 16.60 -39.01 -10.20
C SER A 400 17.54 -38.47 -11.27
N ALA A 401 17.55 -37.15 -11.49
CA ALA A 401 18.56 -36.48 -12.30
C ALA A 401 19.76 -36.08 -11.43
N THR A 402 20.90 -36.69 -11.71
CA THR A 402 22.23 -36.37 -11.19
C THR A 402 22.76 -35.07 -11.78
N SER A 403 23.16 -34.12 -10.93
CA SER A 403 23.99 -32.97 -11.28
C SER A 403 25.46 -33.25 -10.95
N SER A 404 26.31 -33.22 -11.96
CA SER A 404 27.76 -33.37 -11.85
C SER A 404 28.40 -32.05 -11.43
N VAL A 405 29.11 -32.08 -10.31
CA VAL A 405 29.96 -31.01 -9.79
C VAL A 405 31.25 -30.95 -10.63
N ALA A 406 31.53 -29.80 -11.24
CA ALA A 406 32.83 -29.49 -11.83
C ALA A 406 33.64 -28.62 -10.86
N THR A 407 34.72 -29.20 -10.33
CA THR A 407 35.77 -28.53 -9.56
C THR A 407 36.64 -27.66 -10.47
N SER A 408 36.74 -26.35 -10.19
CA SER A 408 37.84 -25.52 -10.69
C SER A 408 38.73 -25.08 -9.52
N GLY A 409 40.03 -25.26 -9.72
CA GLY A 409 41.05 -25.23 -8.69
C GLY A 409 41.44 -23.82 -8.23
N ALA A 410 41.91 -23.80 -6.99
CA ALA A 410 42.60 -22.69 -6.35
C ALA A 410 43.90 -22.31 -7.09
N SER A 411 44.18 -21.02 -7.16
CA SER A 411 45.56 -20.52 -7.20
C SER A 411 45.71 -19.30 -6.28
N ARG A 412 46.52 -19.48 -5.24
CA ARG A 412 46.99 -18.45 -4.32
C ARG A 412 48.21 -17.73 -4.93
N LYS A 413 48.22 -16.39 -4.90
CA LYS A 413 49.43 -15.55 -4.69
C LYS A 413 48.97 -14.25 -3.99
N ARG A 414 49.11 -14.12 -2.67
CA ARG A 414 50.20 -13.42 -1.92
C ARG A 414 50.55 -12.00 -2.42
N ALA A 415 50.12 -11.03 -1.59
CA ALA A 415 50.86 -9.91 -1.00
C ALA A 415 51.59 -8.90 -1.90
N LEU A 416 51.22 -7.62 -1.75
CA LEU A 416 52.17 -6.59 -1.35
C LEU A 416 51.45 -5.43 -0.65
N ALA A 417 51.95 -5.07 0.54
CA ALA A 417 51.59 -3.89 1.30
C ALA A 417 52.26 -2.65 0.70
N PHE A 418 51.64 -1.48 0.82
CA PHE A 418 52.37 -0.22 1.04
C PHE A 418 51.52 0.71 1.91
N LEU A 419 52.09 1.03 3.08
CA LEU A 419 51.78 2.20 3.89
C LEU A 419 52.18 3.46 3.10
N PHE A 420 51.33 4.48 3.12
CA PHE A 420 51.61 5.80 3.71
C PHE A 420 50.30 6.51 4.01
#